data_AF-A0A916JWQ1-F1
#
_entry.id   AF-A0A916JWQ1-F1
#
_cell.length_a   1.000
_cell.length_b   1.000
_cell.length_c   1.000
_cell.angle_alpha   90.00
_cell.angle_beta   90.00
_cell.angle_gamma   90.00
#
_symmetry.space_group_name_H-M   'P 1'
#
loop_
_entity.id
_entity.type
_entity.pdbx_description
1 polymer ?
#
loop_
_entity_poly.entity_id
_entity_poly.type
_entity_poly.pdbx_seq_one_letter_code
_entity_poly.pdbx_strand_id
1 'polypeptide(L)'
;MTAGTDPDDAFLEPLLRRCAVEPDFSVREMLTWALTRLSHQSVLDRVVAELDSPVDQARSQALHTLSKLRDERAWPAITSEHLHDANDEVARTAWRTAVGLIPDPERGALADELKLEFGRGDIDVQRSLARAFVELGDVGEKAAQASLLAADTAVRMHAAATIRLIDDPEATFYLDPGDA
;
A
#
# COMPACT_ATOMS: atom_id res chain seq x y z
N MET A 1 -17.98 -19.07 10.62
CA MET A 1 -16.57 -18.93 10.24
C MET A 1 -15.73 -19.27 11.47
N THR A 2 -15.16 -20.47 11.53
CA THR A 2 -14.45 -21.01 12.71
C THR A 2 -12.93 -20.82 12.66
N ALA A 3 -12.36 -20.55 11.48
CA ALA A 3 -10.90 -20.57 11.26
C ALA A 3 -10.10 -19.55 12.08
N GLY A 4 -10.66 -18.39 12.42
CA GLY A 4 -9.95 -17.43 13.30
C GLY A 4 -10.15 -17.67 14.80
N THR A 5 -11.19 -18.41 15.18
CA THR A 5 -11.50 -18.77 16.57
C THR A 5 -10.88 -20.11 16.99
N ASP A 6 -10.67 -21.02 16.04
CA ASP A 6 -9.99 -22.31 16.20
C ASP A 6 -8.98 -22.46 15.04
N PRO A 7 -7.77 -21.87 15.18
CA PRO A 7 -6.79 -21.80 14.10
C PRO A 7 -6.17 -23.17 13.84
N ASP A 8 -6.22 -23.58 12.57
CA ASP A 8 -5.59 -24.79 12.03
C ASP A 8 -4.90 -24.40 10.71
N ASP A 9 -3.62 -24.73 10.58
CA ASP A 9 -2.83 -24.45 9.37
C ASP A 9 -3.42 -25.12 8.11
N ALA A 10 -4.27 -26.14 8.26
CA ALA A 10 -5.05 -26.71 7.17
C ALA A 10 -5.99 -25.69 6.50
N PHE A 11 -6.33 -24.58 7.16
CA PHE A 11 -7.13 -23.50 6.60
C PHE A 11 -6.34 -22.50 5.74
N LEU A 12 -5.01 -22.54 5.74
CA LEU A 12 -4.19 -21.56 5.02
C LEU A 12 -4.55 -21.47 3.52
N GLU A 13 -4.45 -22.57 2.78
CA GLU A 13 -4.75 -22.59 1.34
C GLU A 13 -6.23 -22.29 1.00
N PRO A 14 -7.23 -22.83 1.74
CA PRO A 14 -8.62 -22.41 1.56
C PRO A 14 -8.86 -20.91 1.77
N LEU A 15 -8.25 -20.31 2.80
CA LEU A 15 -8.40 -18.88 3.08
C LEU A 15 -7.78 -18.03 1.97
N LEU A 16 -6.57 -18.36 1.51
CA LEU A 16 -5.90 -17.63 0.42
C LEU A 16 -6.67 -17.71 -0.89
N ARG A 17 -7.16 -18.91 -1.26
CA ARG A 17 -8.03 -19.06 -2.42
C ARG A 17 -9.30 -18.21 -2.31
N ARG A 18 -9.84 -18.03 -1.09
CA ARG A 18 -11.00 -17.16 -0.88
C ARG A 18 -10.63 -15.68 -0.97
N CYS A 19 -9.47 -15.27 -0.45
CA CYS A 19 -8.96 -13.89 -0.58
C CYS A 19 -8.91 -13.44 -2.04
N ALA A 20 -8.53 -14.32 -2.97
CA ALA A 20 -8.42 -14.01 -4.38
C ALA A 20 -9.76 -13.68 -5.09
N VAL A 21 -10.91 -14.09 -4.52
CA VAL A 21 -12.21 -14.02 -5.23
C VAL A 21 -13.39 -13.47 -4.40
N GLU A 22 -13.21 -13.21 -3.11
CA GLU A 22 -14.27 -12.66 -2.23
C GLU A 22 -14.63 -11.20 -2.59
N PRO A 23 -15.85 -10.92 -3.10
CA PRO A 23 -16.24 -9.55 -3.45
C PRO A 23 -16.53 -8.66 -2.23
N ASP A 24 -16.93 -9.22 -1.09
CA ASP A 24 -17.33 -8.43 0.08
C ASP A 24 -16.10 -7.97 0.88
N PHE A 25 -15.93 -6.65 1.01
CA PHE A 25 -14.82 -6.06 1.75
C PHE A 25 -14.77 -6.51 3.23
N SER A 26 -15.92 -6.56 3.91
CA SER A 26 -15.99 -6.96 5.32
C SER A 26 -15.57 -8.42 5.48
N VAL A 27 -15.93 -9.28 4.52
CA VAL A 27 -15.48 -10.67 4.53
C VAL A 27 -13.98 -10.77 4.26
N ARG A 28 -13.42 -9.96 3.35
CA ARG A 28 -11.96 -9.92 3.13
C ARG A 28 -11.18 -9.48 4.38
N GLU A 29 -11.69 -8.53 5.14
CA GLU A 29 -11.11 -8.17 6.44
C GLU A 29 -11.15 -9.36 7.42
N MET A 30 -12.24 -10.12 7.45
CA MET A 30 -12.32 -11.34 8.27
C MET A 30 -11.38 -12.44 7.81
N LEU A 31 -11.14 -12.59 6.50
CA LEU A 31 -10.18 -13.54 5.95
C LEU A 31 -8.75 -13.16 6.35
N THR A 32 -8.39 -11.88 6.20
CA THR A 32 -7.09 -11.37 6.66
C THR A 32 -6.94 -11.61 8.17
N TRP A 33 -7.95 -11.27 8.96
CA TRP A 33 -7.94 -11.55 10.40
C TRP A 33 -7.68 -13.03 10.67
N ALA A 34 -8.42 -13.94 10.03
CA ALA A 34 -8.22 -15.38 10.18
C ALA A 34 -6.81 -15.85 9.80
N LEU A 35 -6.24 -15.34 8.69
CA LEU A 35 -4.87 -15.63 8.28
C LEU A 35 -3.86 -15.22 9.37
N THR A 36 -4.01 -14.05 9.97
CA THR A 36 -3.11 -13.59 11.06
C THR A 36 -3.21 -14.41 12.36
N ARG A 37 -4.18 -15.34 12.46
CA ARG A 37 -4.32 -16.27 13.60
C ARG A 37 -3.57 -17.59 13.38
N LEU A 38 -3.17 -17.90 12.16
CA LEU A 38 -2.44 -19.12 11.81
C LEU A 38 -0.94 -18.98 12.12
N SER A 39 -0.15 -20.03 11.85
CA SER A 39 1.31 -19.98 11.97
C SER A 39 1.91 -18.82 11.18
N HIS A 40 2.57 -17.88 11.87
CA HIS A 40 3.12 -16.67 11.27
C HIS A 40 4.05 -16.99 10.10
N GLN A 41 5.00 -17.90 10.30
CA GLN A 41 5.98 -18.25 9.26
C GLN A 41 5.29 -18.81 8.01
N SER A 42 4.35 -19.74 8.19
CA SER A 42 3.60 -20.36 7.09
C SER A 42 2.78 -19.33 6.31
N VAL A 43 2.13 -18.40 7.01
CA VAL A 43 1.34 -17.32 6.40
C VAL A 43 2.25 -16.38 5.64
N LEU A 44 3.36 -15.92 6.24
CA LEU A 44 4.31 -15.01 5.61
C LEU A 44 4.83 -15.59 4.29
N ASP A 45 5.39 -16.81 4.32
CA ASP A 45 5.97 -17.46 3.14
C ASP A 45 4.94 -17.60 2.02
N ARG A 46 3.70 -17.97 2.37
CA ARG A 46 2.67 -18.24 1.38
C ARG A 46 2.00 -16.98 0.84
N VAL A 47 1.83 -15.94 1.66
CA VAL A 47 1.30 -14.63 1.27
C VAL A 47 2.29 -13.89 0.37
N VAL A 48 3.60 -13.98 0.63
CA VAL A 48 4.63 -13.45 -0.27
C VAL A 48 4.48 -14.04 -1.68
N ALA A 49 4.20 -15.34 -1.81
CA ALA A 49 3.98 -15.95 -3.12
C ALA A 49 2.71 -15.47 -3.84
N GLU A 50 1.69 -14.94 -3.13
CA GLU A 50 0.49 -14.37 -3.76
C GLU A 50 0.73 -12.99 -4.37
N LEU A 51 1.87 -12.35 -4.09
CA LEU A 51 2.25 -11.08 -4.72
C LEU A 51 2.45 -11.24 -6.23
N ASP A 52 2.88 -12.41 -6.70
CA ASP A 52 3.05 -12.73 -8.12
C ASP A 52 1.76 -13.23 -8.80
N SER A 53 0.62 -13.18 -8.11
CA SER A 53 -0.64 -13.70 -8.64
C SER A 53 -1.13 -12.89 -9.85
N PRO A 54 -1.64 -13.55 -10.91
CA PRO A 54 -2.25 -12.84 -12.03
C PRO A 54 -3.59 -12.18 -11.67
N VAL A 55 -4.10 -12.40 -10.45
CA VAL A 55 -5.37 -11.85 -9.97
C VAL A 55 -5.10 -10.64 -9.08
N ASP A 56 -5.53 -9.45 -9.52
CA ASP A 56 -5.32 -8.17 -8.79
C ASP A 56 -5.84 -8.22 -7.34
N GLN A 57 -6.97 -8.88 -7.12
CA GLN A 57 -7.53 -9.04 -5.77
C GLN A 57 -6.63 -9.90 -4.87
N ALA A 58 -5.98 -10.93 -5.42
CA ALA A 58 -5.04 -11.75 -4.67
C ALA A 58 -3.81 -10.93 -4.27
N ARG A 59 -3.22 -10.17 -5.21
CA ARG A 59 -2.09 -9.27 -4.93
C ARG A 59 -2.43 -8.22 -3.87
N SER A 60 -3.56 -7.54 -4.01
CA SER A 60 -3.98 -6.52 -3.03
C SER A 60 -4.28 -7.12 -1.65
N GLN A 61 -4.93 -8.28 -1.56
CA GLN A 61 -5.15 -8.96 -0.27
C GLN A 61 -3.85 -9.47 0.36
N ALA A 62 -2.89 -9.91 -0.46
CA ALA A 62 -1.58 -10.33 0.01
C ALA A 62 -0.83 -9.16 0.63
N LEU A 63 -0.70 -8.03 -0.09
CA LEU A 63 -0.12 -6.79 0.44
C LEU A 63 -0.83 -6.32 1.71
N HIS A 64 -2.17 -6.32 1.71
CA HIS A 64 -2.93 -5.96 2.90
C HIS A 64 -2.61 -6.86 4.09
N THR A 65 -2.52 -8.18 3.88
CA THR A 65 -2.15 -9.13 4.93
C THR A 65 -0.73 -8.87 5.45
N LEU A 66 0.24 -8.62 4.57
CA LEU A 66 1.61 -8.25 4.96
C LEU A 66 1.63 -6.98 5.82
N SER A 67 0.81 -5.99 5.50
CA SER A 67 0.66 -4.77 6.31
C SER A 67 0.12 -5.04 7.73
N LYS A 68 -0.63 -6.13 7.92
CA LYS A 68 -1.12 -6.56 9.24
C LYS A 68 -0.09 -7.41 9.99
N LEU A 69 0.68 -8.23 9.27
CA LEU A 69 1.78 -9.01 9.87
C LEU A 69 2.90 -8.11 10.38
N ARG A 70 3.19 -7.00 9.69
CA ARG A 70 4.25 -6.03 10.03
C ARG A 70 5.63 -6.70 10.17
N ASP A 71 5.89 -7.71 9.33
CA ASP A 71 7.17 -8.41 9.31
C ASP A 71 8.07 -7.85 8.20
N GLU A 72 9.18 -7.23 8.59
CA GLU A 72 10.16 -6.62 7.69
C GLU A 72 10.78 -7.62 6.70
N ARG A 73 10.73 -8.93 6.99
CA ARG A 73 11.22 -9.97 6.06
C ARG A 73 10.44 -10.00 4.74
N ALA A 74 9.25 -9.41 4.70
CA ALA A 74 8.47 -9.26 3.46
C ALA A 74 8.94 -8.08 2.59
N TRP A 75 9.71 -7.13 3.12
CA TRP A 75 10.13 -5.93 2.38
C TRP A 75 10.75 -6.24 1.01
N PRO A 76 11.73 -7.18 0.88
CA PRO A 76 12.35 -7.47 -0.41
C PRO A 76 11.39 -8.02 -1.48
N ALA A 77 10.20 -8.49 -1.10
CA ALA A 77 9.20 -8.99 -2.03
C ALA A 77 8.28 -7.88 -2.59
N ILE A 78 8.26 -6.69 -1.99
CA ILE A 78 7.47 -5.56 -2.50
C ILE A 78 8.27 -4.82 -3.56
N THR A 79 8.08 -5.22 -4.81
CA THR A 79 8.80 -4.67 -5.97
C THR A 79 8.15 -3.42 -6.57
N SER A 80 8.89 -2.73 -7.44
CA SER A 80 8.42 -1.62 -8.28
C SER A 80 7.14 -1.97 -9.06
N GLU A 81 7.00 -3.22 -9.54
CA GLU A 81 5.78 -3.67 -10.24
C GLU A 81 4.51 -3.56 -9.37
N HIS A 82 4.63 -3.75 -8.05
CA HIS A 82 3.50 -3.57 -7.13
C HIS A 82 3.20 -2.09 -6.87
N LEU A 83 4.25 -1.27 -6.75
CA LEU A 83 4.13 0.17 -6.51
C LEU A 83 3.53 0.90 -7.73
N HIS A 84 3.77 0.38 -8.93
CA HIS A 84 3.27 0.92 -10.20
C HIS A 84 2.22 0.01 -10.86
N ASP A 85 1.59 -0.89 -10.09
CA ASP A 85 0.61 -1.85 -10.62
C ASP A 85 -0.50 -1.11 -11.38
N ALA A 86 -0.97 -1.63 -12.51
CA ALA A 86 -2.01 -0.98 -13.30
C ALA A 86 -3.35 -0.87 -12.55
N ASN A 87 -3.58 -1.74 -11.56
CA ASN A 87 -4.73 -1.69 -10.69
C ASN A 87 -4.48 -0.76 -9.50
N ASP A 88 -5.28 0.32 -9.40
CA ASP A 88 -5.14 1.33 -8.34
C ASP A 88 -5.24 0.75 -6.92
N GLU A 89 -6.07 -0.28 -6.68
CA GLU A 89 -6.20 -0.85 -5.35
C GLU A 89 -4.96 -1.65 -4.94
N VAL A 90 -4.29 -2.30 -5.91
CA VAL A 90 -3.01 -2.96 -5.68
C VAL A 90 -1.95 -1.92 -5.36
N ALA A 91 -1.79 -0.89 -6.21
CA ALA A 91 -0.79 0.16 -6.00
C ALA A 91 -0.98 0.88 -4.66
N ARG A 92 -2.20 1.31 -4.33
CA ARG A 92 -2.52 1.97 -3.04
C ARG A 92 -2.18 1.10 -1.85
N THR A 93 -2.49 -0.20 -1.93
CA THR A 93 -2.17 -1.14 -0.85
C THR A 93 -0.67 -1.39 -0.78
N ALA A 94 0.03 -1.43 -1.91
CA ALA A 94 1.48 -1.56 -1.97
C ALA A 94 2.16 -0.35 -1.32
N TRP A 95 1.74 0.88 -1.62
CA TRP A 95 2.31 2.09 -1.01
C TRP A 95 2.20 2.07 0.51
N ARG A 96 1.00 1.82 1.05
CA ARG A 96 0.76 1.72 2.49
C ARG A 96 1.56 0.59 3.15
N THR A 97 1.71 -0.53 2.46
CA THR A 97 2.46 -1.67 2.99
C THR A 97 3.96 -1.39 2.98
N ALA A 98 4.47 -0.84 1.87
CA ALA A 98 5.86 -0.49 1.68
C ALA A 98 6.35 0.49 2.76
N VAL A 99 5.65 1.61 2.97
CA VAL A 99 6.05 2.60 3.99
C VAL A 99 6.01 2.07 5.43
N GLY A 100 5.23 1.03 5.68
CA GLY A 100 5.14 0.36 6.98
C GLY A 100 6.20 -0.73 7.22
N LEU A 101 6.85 -1.23 6.16
CA LEU A 101 7.84 -2.33 6.22
C LEU A 101 9.26 -1.91 5.81
N ILE A 102 9.40 -0.77 5.13
CA ILE A 102 10.66 -0.22 4.65
C ILE A 102 11.67 -0.02 5.80
N PRO A 103 12.91 -0.55 5.68
CA PRO A 103 13.97 -0.21 6.62
C PRO A 103 14.48 1.22 6.40
N ASP A 104 14.90 1.88 7.49
CA ASP A 104 15.28 3.31 7.48
C ASP A 104 16.24 3.74 6.35
N PRO A 105 17.30 2.98 6.01
CA PRO A 105 18.25 3.37 4.97
C PRO A 105 17.63 3.44 3.55
N GLU A 106 16.52 2.74 3.31
CA GLU A 106 15.90 2.62 2.00
C GLU A 106 14.74 3.61 1.79
N ARG A 107 14.31 4.31 2.84
CA ARG A 107 13.15 5.25 2.81
C ARG A 107 13.29 6.33 1.74
N GLY A 108 14.50 6.83 1.50
CA GLY A 108 14.75 7.82 0.45
C GLY A 108 14.51 7.27 -0.96
N ALA A 109 14.96 6.04 -1.22
CA ALA A 109 14.73 5.39 -2.51
C ALA A 109 13.24 5.10 -2.74
N LEU A 110 12.51 4.67 -1.69
CA LEU A 110 11.06 4.50 -1.77
C LEU A 110 10.34 5.83 -2.06
N ALA A 111 10.74 6.93 -1.42
CA ALA A 111 10.16 8.25 -1.70
C ALA A 111 10.40 8.70 -3.16
N ASP A 112 11.59 8.42 -3.69
CA ASP A 112 11.93 8.71 -5.09
C ASP A 112 11.16 7.86 -6.09
N GLU A 113 10.81 6.62 -5.75
CA GLU A 113 9.98 5.76 -6.58
C GLU A 113 8.51 6.19 -6.52
N LEU A 114 7.96 6.41 -5.31
CA LEU A 114 6.56 6.78 -5.12
C LEU A 114 6.18 8.13 -5.74
N LYS A 115 7.12 9.07 -5.89
CA LYS A 115 6.81 10.38 -6.48
C LYS A 115 6.46 10.28 -7.96
N LEU A 116 6.84 9.19 -8.62
CA LEU A 116 6.47 8.92 -10.02
C LEU A 116 4.96 8.68 -10.16
N GLU A 117 4.27 8.35 -9.07
CA GLU A 117 2.82 8.15 -9.02
C GLU A 117 2.03 9.44 -8.75
N PHE A 118 2.69 10.60 -8.60
CA PHE A 118 1.97 11.87 -8.49
C PHE A 118 1.11 12.13 -9.73
N GLY A 119 -0.05 12.74 -9.55
CA GLY A 119 -1.09 12.88 -10.58
C GLY A 119 -1.85 11.59 -10.96
N ARG A 120 -1.52 10.41 -10.43
CA ARG A 120 -2.25 9.16 -10.72
C ARG A 120 -3.66 9.14 -10.13
N GLY A 121 -4.62 8.71 -10.94
CA GLY A 121 -5.96 8.34 -10.50
C GLY A 121 -6.79 9.51 -9.97
N ASP A 122 -7.87 9.18 -9.28
CA ASP A 122 -8.79 10.15 -8.69
C ASP A 122 -8.29 10.69 -7.34
N ILE A 123 -9.10 11.54 -6.71
CA ILE A 123 -8.77 12.19 -5.44
C ILE A 123 -8.49 11.18 -4.30
N ASP A 124 -9.11 9.99 -4.31
CA ASP A 124 -8.94 8.99 -3.27
C ASP A 124 -7.64 8.20 -3.48
N VAL A 125 -7.28 7.92 -4.73
CA VAL A 125 -5.96 7.36 -5.10
C VAL A 125 -4.86 8.35 -4.67
N GLN A 126 -4.99 9.61 -5.07
CA GLN A 126 -4.02 10.66 -4.75
C GLN A 126 -3.87 10.87 -3.24
N ARG A 127 -4.98 10.95 -2.50
CA ARG A 127 -4.96 11.02 -1.03
C ARG A 127 -4.22 9.84 -0.40
N SER A 128 -4.33 8.64 -0.99
CA SER A 128 -3.67 7.44 -0.47
C SER A 128 -2.15 7.53 -0.65
N LEU A 129 -1.70 8.01 -1.80
CA LEU A 129 -0.28 8.29 -2.04
C LEU A 129 0.23 9.37 -1.07
N ALA A 130 -0.49 10.49 -0.95
CA ALA A 130 -0.11 11.58 -0.05
C ALA A 130 0.07 11.10 1.41
N ARG A 131 -0.79 10.20 1.90
CA ARG A 131 -0.61 9.58 3.23
C ARG A 131 0.65 8.73 3.35
N ALA A 132 1.04 8.02 2.29
CA ALA A 132 2.31 7.30 2.27
C ALA A 132 3.51 8.28 2.39
N PHE A 133 3.42 9.44 1.74
CA PHE A 133 4.43 10.51 1.87
C PHE A 133 4.48 11.11 3.29
N VAL A 134 3.34 11.28 3.97
CA VAL A 134 3.31 11.66 5.39
C VAL A 134 4.03 10.62 6.24
N GLU A 135 3.76 9.33 6.03
CA GLU A 135 4.43 8.24 6.76
C GLU A 135 5.93 8.15 6.44
N LEU A 136 6.38 8.63 5.26
CA LEU A 136 7.79 8.71 4.89
C LEU A 136 8.56 9.82 5.61
N GLY A 137 7.88 10.86 6.13
CA GLY A 137 8.50 11.97 6.86
C GLY A 137 9.38 12.85 5.97
N ASP A 138 10.51 13.34 6.50
CA ASP A 138 11.41 14.30 5.84
C ASP A 138 11.83 13.92 4.40
N VAL A 139 12.02 12.63 4.13
CA VAL A 139 12.39 12.16 2.78
C VAL A 139 11.20 12.24 1.82
N GLY A 140 9.99 11.99 2.33
CA GLY A 140 8.75 12.18 1.59
C GLY A 140 8.53 13.66 1.26
N GLU A 141 8.68 14.54 2.25
CA GLU A 141 8.55 15.99 2.04
C GLU A 141 9.50 16.51 0.95
N LYS A 142 10.77 16.10 1.00
CA LYS A 142 11.77 16.48 -0.03
C LYS A 142 11.38 16.01 -1.43
N ALA A 143 10.88 14.78 -1.55
CA ALA A 143 10.44 14.22 -2.84
C ALA A 143 9.18 14.93 -3.37
N ALA A 144 8.24 15.29 -2.49
CA ALA A 144 7.07 16.08 -2.84
C ALA A 144 7.46 17.51 -3.30
N GLN A 145 8.34 18.19 -2.56
CA GLN A 145 8.87 19.51 -2.94
C GLN A 145 9.56 19.50 -4.30
N ALA A 146 10.37 18.49 -4.59
CA ALA A 146 11.01 18.35 -5.90
C ALA A 146 9.99 18.22 -7.05
N SER A 147 8.83 17.62 -6.77
CA SER A 147 7.77 17.38 -7.76
C SER A 147 6.95 18.64 -8.10
N LEU A 148 7.09 19.73 -7.33
CA LEU A 148 6.52 21.05 -7.67
C LEU A 148 7.11 21.66 -8.94
N LEU A 149 8.29 21.19 -9.38
CA LEU A 149 8.95 21.65 -10.60
C LEU A 149 8.62 20.79 -11.82
N ALA A 150 7.75 19.78 -11.67
CA ALA A 150 7.35 18.90 -12.77
C ALA A 150 6.70 19.70 -13.91
N ALA A 151 6.87 19.26 -15.15
CA ALA A 151 6.21 19.88 -16.30
C ALA A 151 4.70 19.60 -16.32
N ASP A 152 4.28 18.46 -15.80
CA ASP A 152 2.87 18.07 -15.71
C ASP A 152 2.16 18.80 -14.55
N THR A 153 1.09 19.52 -14.89
CA THR A 153 0.24 20.24 -13.94
C THR A 153 -0.42 19.30 -12.92
N ALA A 154 -0.83 18.10 -13.32
CA ALA A 154 -1.45 17.14 -12.38
C ALA A 154 -0.45 16.69 -11.31
N VAL A 155 0.82 16.50 -11.69
CA VAL A 155 1.91 16.17 -10.75
C VAL A 155 2.14 17.32 -9.78
N ARG A 156 2.25 18.56 -10.27
CA ARG A 156 2.45 19.74 -9.41
C ARG A 156 1.32 19.93 -8.40
N MET A 157 0.06 19.85 -8.85
CA MET A 157 -1.10 20.00 -7.98
C MET A 157 -1.16 18.92 -6.89
N HIS A 158 -0.90 17.66 -7.26
CA HIS A 158 -0.89 16.57 -6.29
C HIS A 158 0.29 16.72 -5.30
N ALA A 159 1.48 17.10 -5.77
CA ALA A 159 2.63 17.35 -4.91
C ALA A 159 2.35 18.49 -3.90
N ALA A 160 1.75 19.60 -4.35
CA ALA A 160 1.36 20.71 -3.47
C ALA A 160 0.32 20.29 -2.42
N ALA A 161 -0.71 19.53 -2.82
CA ALA A 161 -1.68 18.95 -1.89
C ALA A 161 -1.05 17.99 -0.87
N THR A 162 -0.03 17.24 -1.30
CA THR A 162 0.73 16.34 -0.42
C THR A 162 1.54 17.11 0.60
N ILE A 163 2.22 18.19 0.20
CA ILE A 163 2.97 19.06 1.12
C ILE A 163 2.04 19.66 2.17
N ARG A 164 0.86 20.15 1.76
CA ARG A 164 -0.15 20.64 2.72
C ARG A 164 -0.57 19.57 3.73
N LEU A 165 -0.72 18.32 3.28
CA LEU A 165 -1.07 17.20 4.16
C LEU A 165 0.10 16.78 5.07
N ILE A 166 1.35 16.96 4.63
CA ILE A 166 2.53 16.76 5.49
C ILE A 166 2.57 17.81 6.60
N ASP A 167 2.29 19.07 6.26
CA ASP A 167 2.26 20.18 7.23
C ASP A 167 1.10 20.06 8.24
N ASP A 168 -0.06 19.55 7.80
CA ASP A 168 -1.22 19.28 8.65
C ASP A 168 -1.83 17.89 8.31
N PRO A 169 -1.36 16.80 8.96
CA PRO A 169 -1.81 15.42 8.68
C PRO A 169 -3.30 15.16 8.92
N GLU A 170 -3.96 16.00 9.72
CA GLU A 170 -5.39 15.90 10.02
C GLU A 170 -6.25 16.71 9.04
N ALA A 171 -5.62 17.50 8.17
CA ALA A 171 -6.32 18.28 7.17
C ALA A 171 -7.08 17.39 6.17
N THR A 172 -8.17 17.95 5.64
CA THR A 172 -8.84 17.34 4.49
C THR A 172 -7.93 17.46 3.27
N PHE A 173 -7.70 16.36 2.57
CA PHE A 173 -6.97 16.37 1.31
C PHE A 173 -7.84 16.93 0.18
N TYR A 174 -7.33 17.93 -0.53
CA TYR A 174 -7.96 18.54 -1.71
C TYR A 174 -6.89 19.04 -2.69
N LEU A 175 -7.26 19.09 -3.97
CA LEU A 175 -6.47 19.71 -5.03
C LEU A 175 -6.93 21.17 -5.19
N ASP A 176 -5.99 22.12 -5.15
CA ASP A 176 -6.26 23.52 -5.41
C ASP A 176 -5.92 23.84 -6.87
N PRO A 177 -6.84 24.38 -7.68
CA PRO A 177 -6.51 24.89 -9.01
C PRO A 177 -5.41 25.95 -9.03
N GLY A 178 -5.15 26.63 -7.90
CA GLY A 178 -4.04 27.57 -7.74
C GLY A 178 -2.65 26.92 -7.66
N ASP A 179 -2.58 25.60 -7.47
CA ASP A 179 -1.32 24.83 -7.48
C ASP A 179 -0.87 24.44 -8.91
N ALA A 180 -1.67 24.80 -9.92
CA ALA A 180 -1.43 24.48 -11.32
C ALA A 180 -0.29 25.29 -11.95
#